data_AF-A0AAD5BTG2-F1
#
_entry.id   AF-A0AAD5BTG2-F1
#
_cell.length_a   1.000
_cell.length_b   1.000
_cell.length_c   1.000
_cell.angle_alpha   90.00
_cell.angle_beta   90.00
_cell.angle_gamma   90.00
#
_symmetry.space_group_name_H-M   'P 1'
#
loop_
_entity.id
_entity.type
_entity.pdbx_description
1 polymer ?
#
loop_
_entity_poly.entity_id
_entity_poly.type
_entity_poly.pdbx_seq_one_letter_code
_entity_poly.pdbx_strand_id
1 'polypeptide(L)' 'DQHQRGVANGIAMTLQSTFKAIGPACGGTLLSWSQKRQNAAFLPGDQMIFFILNAIEGTGVLLTFKPFLTTNHY' A
#
# COMPACT_ATOMS: atom_id res chain seq x y z
N ASP A 1 27.04 -2.69 17.57
CA ASP A 1 26.27 -1.65 16.85
C ASP A 1 26.33 -1.71 15.33
N GLN A 2 27.51 -1.67 14.70
CA GLN A 2 27.62 -1.60 13.22
C GLN A 2 27.11 -2.86 12.49
N HIS A 3 27.28 -4.06 13.06
CA HIS A 3 26.77 -5.31 12.46
C HIS A 3 25.23 -5.33 12.38
N GLN A 4 24.55 -4.88 13.44
CA GLN A 4 23.08 -4.85 13.49
C GLN A 4 22.51 -3.76 12.57
N ARG A 5 23.22 -2.64 12.40
CA ARG A 5 22.91 -1.60 11.39
C ARG A 5 23.15 -2.09 9.95
N GLY A 6 24.18 -2.89 9.72
CA GLY A 6 24.47 -3.49 8.42
C GLY A 6 23.42 -4.52 7.99
N VAL A 7 22.99 -5.39 8.91
CA VAL A 7 21.88 -6.32 8.68
C VAL A 7 20.56 -5.57 8.47
N ALA A 8 20.27 -4.55 9.28
CA ALA A 8 19.08 -3.71 9.11
C ALA A 8 19.06 -2.99 7.76
N ASN A 9 20.20 -2.43 7.32
CA ASN A 9 20.30 -1.78 6.01
C ASN A 9 20.14 -2.77 4.85
N GLY A 10 20.68 -4.00 4.97
CA GLY A 10 20.50 -5.04 3.97
C GLY A 10 19.03 -5.44 3.83
N ILE A 11 18.35 -5.70 4.95
CA ILE A 11 16.92 -6.04 4.95
C ILE A 11 16.08 -4.87 4.44
N ALA A 12 16.37 -3.64 4.89
CA ALA A 12 15.68 -2.45 4.42
C ALA A 12 15.87 -2.24 2.91
N MET A 13 17.06 -2.52 2.36
CA MET A 13 17.35 -2.37 0.93
C MET A 13 16.60 -3.42 0.09
N THR A 14 16.54 -4.67 0.53
CA THR A 14 15.75 -5.74 -0.11
C THR A 14 14.25 -5.45 -0.04
N LEU A 15 13.78 -4.98 1.11
CA LEU A 15 12.38 -4.65 1.29
C LEU A 15 12.00 -3.45 0.41
N GLN A 16 12.82 -2.41 0.41
CA GLN A 16 12.64 -1.22 -0.41
C GLN A 16 12.64 -1.56 -1.91
N SER A 17 13.57 -2.38 -2.40
CA SER A 17 13.62 -2.74 -3.82
C SER A 17 12.41 -3.57 -4.24
N THR A 18 11.95 -4.49 -3.38
CA THR A 18 10.76 -5.30 -3.60
C THR A 18 9.50 -4.44 -3.67
N PHE A 19 9.30 -3.53 -2.71
CA PHE A 19 8.18 -2.58 -2.75
C PHE A 19 8.26 -1.63 -3.95
N LYS A 20 9.46 -1.20 -4.35
CA LYS A 20 9.66 -0.38 -5.55
C LYS A 20 9.34 -1.11 -6.85
N ALA A 21 9.41 -2.44 -6.89
CA ALA A 21 8.99 -3.23 -8.05
C ALA A 21 7.47 -3.50 -8.05
N ILE A 22 6.92 -3.81 -6.88
CA ILE A 22 5.49 -4.11 -6.72
C ILE A 22 4.63 -2.85 -6.86
N GLY A 23 5.09 -1.70 -6.35
CA GLY A 23 4.37 -0.43 -6.40
C GLY A 23 3.94 -0.02 -7.82
N PRO A 24 4.87 0.06 -8.79
CA PRO A 24 4.54 0.35 -10.19
C PRO A 24 3.66 -0.72 -10.84
N ALA A 25 3.82 -2.00 -10.50
CA ALA A 25 2.98 -3.08 -11.03
C ALA A 25 1.54 -3.00 -10.51
N CYS A 26 1.36 -2.78 -9.20
CA CYS A 26 0.05 -2.54 -8.59
C CYS A 26 -0.58 -1.24 -9.11
N GLY A 27 0.20 -0.17 -9.23
CA GLY A 27 -0.26 1.09 -9.83
C GLY A 27 -0.68 0.91 -11.29
N GLY A 28 0.11 0.21 -12.09
CA GLY A 28 -0.17 -0.06 -13.50
C GLY A 28 -1.40 -0.93 -13.73
N THR A 29 -1.60 -1.96 -12.90
CA THR A 29 -2.80 -2.83 -12.97
C THR A 29 -4.08 -2.07 -12.60
N LEU A 30 -4.03 -1.25 -11.53
CA LEU A 30 -5.14 -0.37 -11.15
C LEU A 30 -5.46 0.67 -12.22
N LEU A 31 -4.44 1.28 -12.84
CA LEU A 31 -4.62 2.23 -13.95
C LEU A 31 -5.18 1.55 -15.20
N SER A 32 -4.67 0.38 -15.62
CA SER A 32 -5.22 -0.38 -16.74
C SER A 32 -6.68 -0.76 -16.51
N TRP A 33 -7.04 -1.12 -15.27
CA TRP A 33 -8.42 -1.46 -14.93
C TRP A 33 -9.33 -0.23 -14.92
N SER A 34 -8.85 0.91 -14.43
CA SER A 34 -9.54 2.20 -14.51
C SER A 34 -9.83 2.63 -15.95
N GLN A 35 -8.82 2.54 -16.84
CA GLN A 35 -8.96 2.84 -18.26
C GLN A 35 -9.99 1.92 -18.94
N LYS A 36 -9.96 0.61 -18.64
CA LYS A 36 -10.94 -0.34 -19.18
C LYS A 36 -12.38 -0.07 -18.71
N ARG A 37 -12.56 0.62 -17.58
CA ARG A 37 -13.85 0.87 -16.93
C ARG A 37 -14.36 2.31 -17.08
N GLN A 38 -13.79 3.10 -18.00
CA GLN A 38 -14.26 4.47 -18.26
C GLN A 38 -15.74 4.55 -18.69
N ASN A 39 -16.28 3.51 -19.31
CA ASN A 39 -17.67 3.47 -19.79
C ASN A 39 -18.67 2.82 -18.82
N ALA A 40 -18.30 2.63 -17.54
CA ALA A 40 -19.23 2.06 -16.56
C ALA A 40 -20.16 3.12 -15.97
N ALA A 41 -21.45 2.79 -15.84
CA ALA A 41 -22.46 3.68 -15.28
C ALA A 41 -22.33 3.91 -13.76
N PHE A 42 -21.49 3.12 -13.07
CA PHE A 42 -21.25 3.22 -11.63
C PHE A 42 -19.74 3.15 -11.35
N LEU A 43 -19.20 4.20 -10.72
CA LEU A 43 -17.76 4.43 -10.44
C LEU A 43 -16.85 4.42 -11.69
N PRO A 44 -17.01 5.41 -12.60
CA PRO A 44 -16.16 5.58 -13.78
C PRO A 44 -14.69 5.76 -13.39
N GLY A 45 -13.81 5.02 -14.06
CA GLY A 45 -12.34 5.12 -14.04
C GLY A 45 -11.71 5.75 -12.78
N ASP A 46 -11.52 7.06 -12.79
CA ASP A 46 -10.90 7.81 -11.69
C ASP A 46 -11.60 7.67 -10.34
N GLN A 47 -12.94 7.68 -10.29
CA GLN A 47 -13.67 7.54 -9.02
C GLN A 47 -13.39 6.20 -8.34
N MET A 48 -13.17 5.15 -9.12
CA MET A 48 -12.81 3.83 -8.62
C MET A 48 -11.39 3.80 -8.05
N ILE A 49 -10.44 4.51 -8.67
CA ILE A 49 -9.08 4.68 -8.13
C ILE A 49 -9.15 5.42 -6.79
N PHE A 50 -9.85 6.55 -6.74
CA PHE A 50 -10.03 7.32 -5.50
C PHE A 50 -10.69 6.49 -4.41
N PHE A 51 -11.70 5.69 -4.74
CA PHE A 51 -12.36 4.81 -3.78
C PHE A 51 -11.40 3.75 -3.19
N ILE A 52 -10.59 3.10 -4.04
CA ILE A 52 -9.61 2.11 -3.59
C ILE A 52 -8.53 2.76 -2.72
N LEU A 53 -8.01 3.92 -3.13
CA LEU A 53 -7.02 4.66 -2.35
C LEU A 53 -7.59 5.05 -0.97
N ASN A 54 -8.81 5.60 -0.93
CA ASN A 54 -9.47 5.95 0.32
C ASN A 54 -9.79 4.74 1.20
N ALA A 55 -10.11 3.58 0.62
CA ALA A 55 -10.33 2.35 1.38
C ALA A 55 -9.04 1.82 2.01
N ILE A 56 -7.93 1.83 1.27
CA ILE A 56 -6.61 1.44 1.77
C ILE A 56 -6.13 2.44 2.83
N GLU A 57 -6.25 3.73 2.58
CA GLU A 57 -5.88 4.79 3.51
C GLU A 57 -6.74 4.74 4.78
N GLY A 58 -8.06 4.58 4.64
CA GLY A 58 -8.98 4.38 5.75
C GLY A 58 -8.63 3.13 6.57
N THR A 59 -8.24 2.03 5.92
CA THR A 59 -7.77 0.82 6.61
C THR A 59 -6.45 1.07 7.33
N GLY A 60 -5.48 1.73 6.70
CA GLY A 60 -4.20 2.09 7.31
C GLY A 60 -4.37 3.03 8.51
N VAL A 61 -5.27 4.00 8.39
CA VAL A 61 -5.65 4.92 9.47
C VAL A 61 -6.35 4.15 10.60
N LEU A 62 -7.29 3.26 10.29
CA LEU A 62 -7.92 2.35 11.26
C LEU A 62 -6.88 1.50 12.00
N LEU A 63 -5.90 0.93 11.29
CA LEU A 63 -4.81 0.15 11.89
C LEU A 63 -3.82 0.99 12.71
N THR A 64 -3.69 2.29 12.40
CA THR A 64 -2.85 3.23 13.16
C THR A 64 -3.52 3.71 14.44
N PHE A 65 -4.86 3.66 14.52
CA PHE A 65 -5.57 3.95 15.75
C PHE A 65 -5.22 2.90 16.84
N LYS A 66 -4.79 3.42 18.00
CA LYS A 66 -4.48 2.68 19.25
C LYS A 66 -5.39 1.49 19.62
N PRO A 67 -6.70 1.43 19.34
CA PRO A 67 -7.52 0.24 19.57
C PRO A 67 -7.02 -1.06 18.89
N PHE A 68 -6.27 -1.00 17.79
CA PHE A 68 -5.77 -2.21 17.09
C PHE A 68 -4.29 -2.54 17.33
N LEU A 69 -3.50 -1.61 17.88
CA LEU A 69 -2.12 -1.83 18.32
C LEU A 69 -2.01 -2.32 19.76
N THR A 70 -3.13 -2.75 20.38
CA THR A 70 -3.12 -3.33 21.72
C THR A 70 -2.98 -4.86 21.63
N THR A 71 -1.74 -5.35 21.69
CA THR A 71 -1.34 -6.71 22.10
C THR A 71 0.19 -6.75 22.07
N ASN A 72 0.95 -7.06 23.11
CA ASN A 72 0.69 -7.25 24.53
C ASN A 72 2.05 -6.91 25.18
N HIS A 73 2.08 -5.98 26.13
CA HIS A 73 3.24 -5.83 27.02
C HIS A 73 3.29 -7.09 27.89
N TYR A 74 4.26 -7.97 27.66
CA TYR A 74 4.80 -8.87 28.67
C TYR A 74 6.32 -8.88 28.58
#